data_AF-A0AAV0X7F8-F1
#
_entry.id   AF-A0AAV0X7F8-F1
#
_cell.length_a   1.000
_cell.length_b   1.000
_cell.length_c   1.000
_cell.angle_alpha   90.00
_cell.angle_beta   90.00
_cell.angle_gamma   90.00
#
_symmetry.space_group_name_H-M   'P 1'
#
loop_
_entity.id
_entity.type
_entity.pdbx_description
1 polymer ?
#
loop_
_entity_poly.entity_id
_entity_poly.type
_entity_poly.pdbx_seq_one_letter_code
_entity_poly.pdbx_strand_id
1 'polypeptide(L)'
;MRPLSTYYSQEVNLYLVNHPGRVITIHDIGKIFGLSYNISATISNAVSGFKKAGIVPYNLNIFSDFDFMAASITETPYLPYISNTVNQIITGEITLLPNTTIQLTNL
;
A
#
# COMPACT_ATOMS: atom_id res chain seq x y z
N MET A 1 -17.36 5.02 -22.81
CA MET A 1 -17.49 5.71 -21.51
C MET A 1 -18.89 6.29 -21.43
N ARG A 2 -19.70 5.93 -20.43
CA ARG A 2 -20.97 6.64 -20.18
C ARG A 2 -20.67 7.84 -19.25
N PRO A 3 -21.30 8.99 -19.46
CA PRO A 3 -21.02 10.17 -18.64
C PRO A 3 -21.56 9.95 -17.22
N LEU A 4 -20.88 10.55 -16.23
CA LEU A 4 -21.26 10.49 -14.81
C LEU A 4 -22.74 10.84 -14.57
N SER A 5 -23.26 11.81 -15.32
CA SER A 5 -24.66 12.22 -15.27
C SER A 5 -25.65 11.09 -15.56
N THR A 6 -25.30 10.18 -16.48
CA THR A 6 -26.17 9.03 -16.80
C THR A 6 -26.26 8.06 -15.64
N TYR A 7 -25.13 7.72 -15.02
CA TYR A 7 -25.10 6.83 -13.86
C TYR A 7 -25.75 7.47 -12.64
N TYR A 8 -25.56 8.78 -12.46
CA TYR A 8 -26.23 9.51 -11.38
C TYR A 8 -27.76 9.42 -11.50
N SER A 9 -28.33 9.65 -12.68
CA SER A 9 -29.78 9.50 -12.90
C SER A 9 -30.28 8.07 -12.65
N GLN A 10 -29.47 7.06 -12.97
CA GLN A 10 -29.81 5.65 -12.69
C GLN A 10 -29.83 5.36 -11.19
N GLU A 11 -28.80 5.78 -10.46
CA GLU A 11 -28.70 5.61 -9.00
C GLU A 11 -29.78 6.39 -8.25
N VAL A 12 -30.17 7.58 -8.74
CA VAL A 12 -31.30 8.34 -8.20
C VAL A 12 -32.60 7.56 -8.34
N ASN A 13 -32.89 7.01 -9.53
CA ASN A 13 -34.08 6.19 -9.74
C ASN A 13 -34.07 4.94 -8.84
N LEU A 14 -32.93 4.27 -8.74
CA LEU A 14 -32.76 3.12 -7.86
C LEU A 14 -32.99 3.49 -6.39
N TYR A 15 -32.48 4.63 -5.93
CA TYR A 15 -32.70 5.11 -4.57
C TYR A 15 -34.18 5.35 -4.29
N LEU A 16 -34.89 6.02 -5.20
CA LEU A 16 -36.33 6.32 -5.04
C LEU A 16 -37.19 5.06 -5.02
N VAL A 17 -36.85 4.05 -5.82
CA VAL A 17 -37.54 2.74 -5.80
C VAL A 17 -37.32 2.01 -4.48
N ASN A 18 -36.10 2.07 -3.92
CA ASN A 18 -35.78 1.43 -2.65
C ASN A 18 -36.32 2.19 -1.42
N HIS A 19 -36.65 3.48 -1.56
CA HIS A 19 -37.12 4.34 -0.47
C HIS A 19 -38.40 5.10 -0.90
N PRO A 20 -39.52 4.40 -1.10
CA PRO A 20 -40.76 5.03 -1.53
C PRO A 20 -41.27 6.05 -0.51
N GLY A 21 -41.74 7.20 -0.99
CA GLY A 21 -42.28 8.27 -0.13
C GLY A 21 -41.23 9.10 0.63
N ARG A 22 -39.94 8.81 0.44
CA ARG A 22 -38.84 9.61 1.00
C ARG A 22 -38.27 10.56 -0.07
N VAL A 23 -38.04 11.81 0.32
CA VAL A 23 -37.32 12.79 -0.50
C VAL A 23 -35.81 12.62 -0.35
N ILE A 24 -35.06 12.86 -1.43
CA ILE A 24 -33.59 12.81 -1.40
C ILE A 24 -33.07 14.01 -0.63
N THR A 25 -32.33 13.75 0.44
CA THR A 25 -31.69 14.79 1.25
C THR A 25 -30.24 15.01 0.82
N ILE A 26 -29.60 16.08 1.28
CA ILE A 26 -28.19 16.36 0.98
C ILE A 26 -27.25 15.25 1.47
N HIS A 27 -27.63 14.51 2.52
CA HIS A 27 -26.88 13.36 3.03
C HIS A 27 -26.96 12.16 2.08
N ASP A 28 -28.09 11.99 1.40
CA ASP A 28 -28.29 10.92 0.42
C ASP A 28 -27.53 11.20 -0.89
N ILE A 29 -27.44 12.48 -1.29
CA ILE A 29 -26.71 12.89 -2.51
C ILE A 29 -25.26 12.40 -2.46
N GLY A 30 -24.57 12.52 -1.32
CA GLY A 30 -23.20 12.03 -1.18
C GLY A 30 -23.08 10.52 -1.45
N LYS A 31 -24.03 9.73 -0.96
CA LYS A 31 -24.08 8.28 -1.19
C LYS A 31 -24.36 7.94 -2.65
N ILE A 32 -25.38 8.57 -3.24
CA ILE A 32 -25.78 8.37 -4.64
C ILE A 32 -24.64 8.76 -5.59
N PHE A 33 -23.98 9.88 -5.32
CA PHE A 33 -22.82 10.35 -6.09
C PHE A 33 -21.63 9.40 -5.96
N GLY A 34 -21.33 8.91 -4.76
CA GLY A 34 -20.26 7.94 -4.55
C GLY A 34 -20.46 6.66 -5.36
N LEU A 35 -21.70 6.16 -5.43
CA LEU A 35 -22.06 4.98 -6.23
C LEU A 35 -21.91 5.25 -7.74
N SER A 36 -22.45 6.36 -8.24
CA SER A 36 -22.36 6.69 -9.67
C SER A 36 -20.92 6.97 -10.11
N TYR A 37 -20.11 7.60 -9.25
CA TYR A 37 -18.70 7.87 -9.50
C TYR A 37 -17.88 6.57 -9.53
N ASN A 38 -18.16 5.62 -8.64
CA ASN A 38 -17.49 4.31 -8.64
C ASN A 38 -17.63 3.60 -9.99
N ILE A 39 -18.85 3.59 -10.54
CA ILE A 39 -19.16 2.98 -11.83
C ILE A 39 -18.54 3.79 -12.98
N SER A 40 -18.71 5.11 -12.98
CA SER A 40 -18.25 5.97 -14.07
C SER A 40 -16.72 6.00 -14.21
N ALA A 41 -15.99 6.04 -13.10
CA ALA A 41 -14.53 6.13 -13.09
C ALA A 41 -13.84 4.75 -13.01
N THR A 42 -14.61 3.64 -13.00
CA THR A 42 -14.08 2.27 -12.88
C THR A 42 -13.14 2.12 -11.67
N ILE A 43 -13.53 2.75 -10.56
CA ILE A 43 -12.75 2.74 -9.31
C ILE A 43 -12.60 1.33 -8.75
N SER A 44 -13.48 0.40 -9.17
CA SER A 44 -13.39 -1.02 -8.89
C SER A 44 -12.00 -1.61 -9.15
N ASN A 45 -11.31 -1.17 -10.21
CA ASN A 45 -9.94 -1.65 -10.50
C ASN A 45 -8.95 -1.20 -9.43
N ALA A 46 -9.02 0.07 -9.02
CA ALA A 46 -8.17 0.61 -7.97
C ALA A 46 -8.47 -0.06 -6.62
N VAL A 47 -9.75 -0.21 -6.26
CA VAL A 47 -10.18 -0.89 -5.03
C VAL A 47 -9.71 -2.34 -5.01
N SER A 48 -9.80 -3.04 -6.14
CA SER A 48 -9.30 -4.41 -6.27
C SER A 48 -7.78 -4.49 -6.08
N GLY A 49 -7.04 -3.52 -6.61
CA GLY A 49 -5.60 -3.40 -6.39
C GLY A 49 -5.25 -3.20 -4.91
N PHE A 50 -5.90 -2.25 -4.24
CA PHE A 50 -5.68 -2.00 -2.80
C PHE A 50 -6.08 -3.19 -1.93
N LYS A 51 -7.16 -3.89 -2.29
CA LYS A 51 -7.61 -5.10 -1.61
C LYS A 51 -6.61 -6.23 -1.80
N LYS A 52 -6.07 -6.40 -3.01
CA LYS A 52 -5.07 -7.43 -3.32
C LYS A 52 -3.73 -7.16 -2.65
N ALA A 53 -3.39 -5.90 -2.41
CA ALA A 53 -2.21 -5.51 -1.64
C ALA A 53 -2.43 -5.54 -0.12
N GLY A 54 -3.65 -5.76 0.36
CA GLY A 54 -3.96 -5.78 1.80
C GLY A 54 -3.83 -4.41 2.47
N ILE A 55 -3.93 -3.33 1.69
CA ILE A 55 -3.89 -1.97 2.23
C ILE A 55 -5.26 -1.61 2.78
N VAL A 56 -6.33 -1.91 2.02
CA VAL A 56 -7.72 -1.69 2.44
C VAL A 56 -8.59 -2.88 2.02
N PRO A 57 -9.13 -3.67 2.97
CA PRO A 57 -8.86 -3.63 4.41
C PRO A 57 -7.41 -4.03 4.72
N TYR A 58 -6.88 -3.52 5.84
CA TYR A 58 -5.51 -3.80 6.26
C TYR A 58 -5.32 -5.29 6.60
N ASN A 59 -4.44 -5.95 5.87
CA ASN A 59 -4.08 -7.35 6.09
C ASN A 59 -2.64 -7.61 5.65
N LEU A 60 -1.75 -7.83 6.63
CA LEU A 60 -0.34 -8.13 6.40
C LEU A 60 -0.09 -9.56 5.93
N ASN A 61 -1.00 -10.49 6.20
CA ASN A 61 -0.85 -11.91 5.89
C ASN A 61 -1.20 -12.24 4.43
N ILE A 62 -1.27 -11.23 3.54
CA ILE A 62 -1.59 -11.43 2.12
C ILE A 62 -0.35 -11.86 1.32
N PHE A 63 0.83 -11.41 1.72
CA PHE A 63 2.09 -11.79 1.08
C PHE A 63 2.76 -12.90 1.87
N SER A 64 3.24 -13.91 1.15
CA SER A 64 4.08 -14.98 1.66
C SER A 64 5.55 -14.69 1.39
N ASP A 65 6.46 -15.34 2.09
CA ASP A 65 7.91 -15.18 1.86
C ASP A 65 8.30 -15.48 0.40
N PHE A 66 7.57 -16.40 -0.26
CA PHE A 66 7.74 -16.72 -1.68
C PHE A 66 7.49 -15.52 -2.59
N ASP A 67 6.55 -14.64 -2.26
CA ASP A 67 6.24 -13.43 -3.02
C ASP A 67 7.40 -12.41 -2.96
N PHE A 68 8.28 -12.52 -1.96
CA PHE A 68 9.46 -11.67 -1.77
C PHE A 68 10.77 -12.33 -2.24
N MET A 69 10.76 -13.56 -2.74
CA MET A 69 11.99 -14.27 -3.13
C MET A 69 12.84 -13.50 -4.14
N ALA A 70 12.22 -12.81 -5.10
CA ALA A 70 12.95 -12.02 -6.09
C ALA A 70 13.68 -10.81 -5.47
N ALA A 71 13.20 -10.27 -4.35
CA ALA A 71 13.83 -9.15 -3.66
C ALA A 71 15.16 -9.54 -3.01
N SER A 72 15.33 -10.80 -2.60
CA SER A 72 16.54 -11.30 -1.93
C SER A 72 17.83 -11.10 -2.74
N ILE A 73 17.73 -11.11 -4.07
CA ILE A 73 18.89 -10.96 -4.98
C ILE A 73 19.36 -9.49 -5.03
N THR A 74 18.46 -8.55 -4.76
CA THR A 74 18.72 -7.09 -4.83
C THR A 74 18.84 -6.47 -3.43
N GLU A 75 18.67 -7.26 -2.39
CA GLU A 75 18.73 -6.78 -1.01
C GLU A 75 20.15 -6.33 -0.69
N THR A 76 20.33 -5.01 -0.57
CA THR A 76 21.60 -4.42 -0.17
C THR A 76 21.64 -4.39 1.35
N PRO A 77 22.76 -4.80 1.98
CA PRO A 77 22.87 -4.76 3.43
C PRO A 77 22.68 -3.33 3.90
N TYR A 78 21.77 -3.14 4.86
CA TYR A 78 21.62 -1.87 5.55
C TYR A 78 22.93 -1.57 6.27
N LEU A 79 23.72 -0.65 5.73
CA LEU A 79 24.87 -0.10 6.43
C LEU A 79 24.34 1.05 7.30
N PRO A 80 24.26 0.90 8.63
CA PRO A 80 24.02 2.06 9.48
C PRO A 80 25.13 3.06 9.18
N TYR A 81 24.76 4.28 8.79
CA TYR A 81 25.72 5.36 8.62
C TYR A 81 26.54 5.49 9.90
N ILE A 82 27.81 5.12 9.82
CA ILE A 82 28.73 5.15 10.94
C ILE A 82 29.20 6.59 11.14
N SER A 83 28.34 7.42 11.74
CA SER A 83 28.68 8.80 12.14
C SER A 83 29.70 8.86 13.28
N ASN A 84 29.97 7.73 13.96
CA ASN A 84 30.71 7.71 15.22
C ASN A 84 32.07 6.98 15.18
N THR A 85 32.51 6.47 14.02
CA THR A 85 33.74 5.63 13.94
C THR A 85 35.05 6.42 13.89
N VAL A 86 35.02 7.75 13.84
CA VAL A 86 36.27 8.50 14.04
C VAL A 86 36.76 8.37 15.49
N ASN A 87 35.84 8.18 16.44
CA ASN A 87 36.17 8.08 17.86
C ASN A 87 36.49 6.64 18.32
N GLN A 88 36.10 5.61 17.56
CA GLN A 88 36.37 4.20 17.90
C GLN A 88 37.58 3.59 17.18
N ILE A 89 38.14 4.24 16.14
CA ILE A 89 39.43 3.81 15.57
C ILE A 89 40.60 4.08 16.54
N ILE A 90 40.40 4.94 17.54
CA ILE A 90 41.43 5.36 18.50
C ILE A 90 41.49 4.43 19.74
N THR A 91 40.48 3.60 19.98
CA THR A 91 40.45 2.66 21.12
C THR A 91 39.96 1.31 20.62
N GLY A 92 40.87 0.35 20.53
CA GLY A 92 40.75 -0.87 19.72
C GLY A 92 39.58 -1.80 20.03
N GLU A 93 39.40 -2.70 19.05
CA GLU A 93 38.38 -3.76 18.86
C GLU A 93 37.08 -3.35 18.15
N ILE A 94 36.97 -3.80 16.90
CA ILE A 94 35.71 -3.96 16.18
C ILE A 94 35.42 -5.46 16.14
N THR A 95 34.53 -5.96 16.98
CA THR A 95 33.97 -7.31 16.83
C THR A 95 32.82 -7.26 15.80
N LEU A 96 33.08 -7.71 14.58
CA LEU A 96 32.02 -8.08 13.61
C LEU A 96 31.62 -9.55 13.88
N LEU A 97 30.31 -9.82 13.99
CA LEU A 97 29.75 -11.17 14.19
C LEU A 97 30.19 -12.18 13.09
N PRO A 98 30.07 -13.50 13.31
CA PRO A 98 31.20 -14.40 13.44
C PRO A 98 31.46 -15.23 12.19
N ASN A 99 31.80 -14.66 11.02
CA ASN A 99 32.07 -15.54 9.86
C ASN A 99 32.73 -14.93 8.61
N THR A 100 33.52 -13.87 8.70
CA THR A 100 34.44 -13.55 7.58
C THR A 100 35.77 -13.04 8.09
N THR A 101 36.69 -13.97 8.33
CA THR A 101 38.09 -13.68 8.64
C THR A 101 38.78 -13.17 7.39
N ILE A 102 39.03 -11.86 7.29
CA ILE A 102 40.02 -11.33 6.35
C ILE A 102 41.35 -11.29 7.10
N GLN A 103 42.25 -12.22 6.80
CA GLN A 103 43.61 -12.19 7.31
C GLN A 103 44.38 -11.08 6.58
N LEU A 104 44.71 -9.98 7.27
CA LEU A 104 45.74 -9.06 6.80
C LEU A 104 47.09 -9.73 7.04
N THR A 105 47.66 -10.34 6.00
CA THR A 105 49.08 -10.70 5.98
C THR A 105 49.90 -9.42 5.87
N ASN A 106 50.52 -9.00 6.98
CA ASN A 106 51.56 -7.98 6.97
C ASN A 106 52.86 -8.56 6.39
N LEU A 107 53.26 -8.05 5.22
CA LEU A 107 54.60 -7.49 5.00
C LEU A 107 54.55 -6.45 3.88
#